data_AF-A0A6G1JCH9-F1
#
_entry.id   AF-A0A6G1JCH9-F1
#
_cell.length_a   1.000
_cell.length_b   1.000
_cell.length_c   1.000
_cell.angle_alpha   90.00
_cell.angle_beta   90.00
_cell.angle_gamma   90.00
#
_symmetry.space_group_name_H-M   'P 1'
#
loop_
_entity.id
_entity.type
_entity.pdbx_description
1 polymer ?
#
loop_
_entity_poly.entity_id
_entity_poly.type
_entity_poly.pdbx_seq_one_letter_code
_entity_poly.pdbx_strand_id
1 'polypeptide(L)'
;MTSQGYYRRISAHNKHHRSRFTSEDEFEVVIACKQLESELFELWDVRPAVISLTKEQLTQVLSHGVAVQLEDIFSVYLASFWVLFVYLHRISWWHLPHSALAKRALNEVWEYMQRADGEEVNSPLRRVIHPSLLSPLFLFGTECQDVSQRTWAIEHTETLHPFRLSSGATRNAKRAAALLRELTKEQDARQAGIDDRDFSMKLFGCYFSIV
;
A
#
# COMPACT_ATOMS: atom_id res chain seq x y z
N MET A 1 13.49 -6.82 -9.80
CA MET A 1 12.03 -6.90 -10.04
C MET A 1 11.38 -5.64 -9.52
N THR A 2 10.42 -5.05 -10.25
CA THR A 2 9.66 -3.88 -9.79
C THR A 2 8.55 -4.31 -8.82
N SER A 3 8.11 -3.43 -7.91
CA SER A 3 6.97 -3.67 -6.99
C SER A 3 5.71 -4.18 -7.72
N GLN A 4 5.48 -3.67 -8.92
CA GLN A 4 4.42 -4.09 -9.85
C GLN A 4 4.46 -5.59 -10.23
N GLY A 5 5.65 -6.17 -10.32
CA GLY A 5 5.80 -7.61 -10.56
C GLY A 5 5.31 -8.46 -9.38
N TYR A 6 5.59 -8.02 -8.15
CA TYR A 6 5.10 -8.69 -6.94
C TYR A 6 3.60 -8.55 -6.76
N TYR A 7 3.03 -7.37 -7.01
CA TYR A 7 1.57 -7.20 -6.98
C TYR A 7 0.84 -8.22 -7.86
N ARG A 8 1.32 -8.44 -9.08
CA ARG A 8 0.73 -9.43 -10.00
C ARG A 8 0.87 -10.87 -9.50
N ARG A 9 2.02 -11.22 -8.93
CA ARG A 9 2.25 -12.57 -8.38
C ARG A 9 1.37 -12.83 -7.17
N ILE A 10 1.25 -11.85 -6.27
CA ILE A 10 0.38 -11.94 -5.11
C ILE A 10 -1.09 -12.02 -5.57
N SER A 11 -1.52 -11.15 -6.49
CA SER A 11 -2.91 -11.10 -6.96
C SER A 11 -3.36 -12.39 -7.66
N ALA A 12 -2.45 -13.13 -8.29
CA ALA A 12 -2.74 -14.44 -8.88
C ALA A 12 -3.27 -15.47 -7.87
N HIS A 13 -3.00 -15.29 -6.57
CA HIS A 13 -3.50 -16.15 -5.50
C HIS A 13 -4.83 -15.69 -4.90
N ASN A 14 -5.39 -14.57 -5.35
CA ASN A 14 -6.68 -14.07 -4.90
C ASN A 14 -7.81 -15.05 -5.27
N LYS A 15 -8.86 -15.13 -4.44
CA LYS A 15 -10.05 -15.97 -4.64
C LYS A 15 -10.77 -15.76 -5.99
N HIS A 16 -10.56 -14.60 -6.62
CA HIS A 16 -11.11 -14.27 -7.93
C HIS A 16 -10.31 -14.84 -9.11
N HIS A 17 -9.10 -15.36 -8.85
CA HIS A 17 -8.17 -15.88 -9.85
C HIS A 17 -7.83 -17.36 -9.66
N ARG A 18 -8.04 -17.90 -8.45
CA ARG A 18 -7.78 -19.30 -8.11
C ARG A 18 -8.91 -19.86 -7.27
N SER A 19 -9.17 -21.16 -7.40
CA SER A 19 -10.07 -21.91 -6.50
C SER A 19 -9.60 -21.77 -5.04
N ARG A 20 -10.55 -21.64 -4.13
CA ARG A 20 -10.37 -21.49 -2.66
C ARG A 20 -11.43 -22.29 -1.90
N PHE A 21 -11.96 -23.35 -2.52
CA PHE A 21 -13.16 -24.03 -2.02
C PHE A 21 -12.84 -25.29 -1.21
N THR A 22 -11.60 -25.76 -1.25
CA THR A 22 -11.14 -26.93 -0.50
C THR A 22 -10.00 -26.57 0.45
N SER A 23 -9.77 -27.44 1.45
CA SER A 23 -8.61 -27.31 2.34
C SER A 23 -7.28 -27.45 1.59
N GLU A 24 -7.25 -28.26 0.53
CA GLU A 24 -6.09 -28.42 -0.35
C GLU A 24 -5.80 -27.12 -1.12
N ASP A 25 -6.83 -26.50 -1.71
CA ASP A 25 -6.69 -25.19 -2.38
C ASP A 25 -6.10 -24.12 -1.45
N GLU A 26 -6.61 -24.00 -0.22
CA GLU A 26 -6.10 -23.04 0.76
C GLU A 26 -4.66 -23.36 1.17
N PHE A 27 -4.32 -24.64 1.34
CA PHE A 27 -2.97 -25.06 1.68
C PHE A 27 -1.96 -24.70 0.58
N GLU A 28 -2.30 -24.94 -0.69
CA GLU A 28 -1.46 -24.58 -1.82
C GLU A 28 -1.25 -23.07 -1.93
N VAL A 29 -2.30 -22.27 -1.67
CA VAL A 29 -2.19 -20.81 -1.63
C VAL A 29 -1.27 -20.38 -0.50
N VAL A 30 -1.42 -20.93 0.70
CA VAL A 30 -0.58 -20.59 1.85
C VAL A 30 0.89 -20.91 1.57
N ILE A 31 1.20 -22.07 0.97
CA ILE A 31 2.59 -22.41 0.60
C ILE A 31 3.16 -21.39 -0.39
N ALA A 32 2.43 -21.09 -1.47
CA ALA A 32 2.92 -20.16 -2.49
C ALA A 32 3.11 -18.74 -1.93
N CYS A 33 2.19 -18.29 -1.08
CA CYS A 33 2.27 -17.00 -0.42
C CYS A 33 3.41 -16.94 0.61
N LYS A 34 3.73 -18.05 1.30
CA LYS A 34 4.91 -18.13 2.16
C LYS A 34 6.23 -18.10 1.39
N GLN A 35 6.26 -18.68 0.20
CA GLN A 35 7.41 -18.53 -0.69
C GLN A 35 7.59 -17.06 -1.13
N LEU A 36 6.51 -16.38 -1.51
CA LEU A 36 6.55 -14.94 -1.83
C LEU A 36 7.01 -14.09 -0.64
N GLU A 37 6.56 -14.42 0.58
CA GLU A 37 7.01 -13.77 1.82
C GLU A 37 8.53 -13.91 2.00
N SER A 38 9.08 -15.11 1.79
CA SER A 38 10.53 -15.36 1.87
C SER A 38 11.31 -14.56 0.84
N GLU A 39 10.86 -14.56 -0.42
CA GLU A 39 11.50 -13.79 -1.49
C GLU A 39 11.49 -12.27 -1.23
N LEU A 40 10.41 -11.75 -0.61
CA LEU A 40 10.35 -10.35 -0.19
C LEU A 40 11.37 -10.05 0.90
N PHE A 41 11.57 -10.94 1.87
CA PHE A 41 12.62 -10.78 2.89
C PHE A 41 14.02 -10.86 2.29
N GLU A 42 14.29 -11.79 1.38
CA GLU A 42 15.58 -11.84 0.68
C GLU A 42 15.84 -10.55 -0.09
N LEU A 43 14.82 -10.00 -0.76
CA LEU A 43 14.91 -8.72 -1.44
C LEU A 43 15.20 -7.57 -0.46
N TRP A 44 14.57 -7.60 0.72
CA TRP A 44 14.84 -6.65 1.78
C TRP A 44 16.30 -6.72 2.23
N ASP A 45 16.85 -7.91 2.41
CA ASP A 45 18.21 -8.11 2.93
C ASP A 45 19.30 -7.65 1.94
N VAL A 46 19.07 -7.80 0.63
CA VAL A 46 20.01 -7.36 -0.41
C VAL A 46 19.85 -5.89 -0.81
N ARG A 47 18.93 -5.15 -0.19
CA ARG A 47 18.68 -3.75 -0.54
C ARG A 47 19.93 -2.88 -0.26
N PRO A 48 20.21 -1.86 -1.08
CA PRO A 48 21.28 -0.92 -0.78
C PRO A 48 21.03 -0.18 0.53
N ALA A 49 21.99 -0.20 1.46
CA ALA A 49 21.82 0.42 2.79
C ALA A 49 21.43 1.91 2.73
N VAL A 50 21.86 2.63 1.68
CA VAL A 50 21.54 4.04 1.45
C VAL A 50 20.04 4.33 1.42
N ILE A 51 19.22 3.38 0.94
CA ILE A 51 17.76 3.60 0.84
C ILE A 51 17.11 3.71 2.22
N SER A 52 17.74 3.17 3.26
CA SER A 52 17.22 3.17 4.63
C SER A 52 17.76 4.33 5.48
N LEU A 53 18.54 5.25 4.91
CA LEU A 53 19.07 6.41 5.63
C LEU A 53 18.02 7.52 5.75
N THR A 54 18.02 8.21 6.88
CA THR A 54 17.19 9.40 7.09
C THR A 54 17.85 10.65 6.49
N LYS A 55 17.08 11.73 6.32
CA LYS A 55 17.63 13.01 5.87
C LYS A 55 18.77 13.50 6.77
N GLU A 56 18.71 13.29 8.09
CA GLU A 56 19.77 13.70 9.03
C GLU A 56 21.07 12.91 8.84
N GLN A 57 20.98 11.68 8.37
CA GLN A 57 22.15 10.87 8.03
C GLN A 57 22.69 11.24 6.66
N LEU A 58 21.81 11.50 5.70
CA LEU A 58 22.18 11.92 4.35
C LEU A 58 22.83 13.32 4.33
N THR A 59 22.41 14.24 5.20
CA THR A 59 23.02 15.59 5.33
C THR A 59 24.47 15.57 5.81
N GLN A 60 24.97 14.45 6.33
CA GLN A 60 26.38 14.31 6.70
C GLN A 60 27.30 14.26 5.47
N VAL A 61 26.76 13.88 4.31
CA VAL A 61 27.52 13.67 3.07
C VAL A 61 26.92 14.39 1.85
N LEU A 62 25.69 14.89 1.95
CA LEU A 62 24.96 15.61 0.90
C LEU A 62 24.47 16.98 1.40
N SER A 63 24.11 17.86 0.48
CA SER A 63 23.42 19.10 0.83
C SER A 63 21.99 18.82 1.32
N HIS A 64 21.46 19.69 2.19
CA HIS A 64 20.13 19.53 2.78
C HIS A 64 19.02 19.27 1.76
N GLY A 65 18.96 20.08 0.69
CA GLY A 65 17.93 19.91 -0.34
C GLY A 65 17.99 18.56 -1.06
N VAL A 66 19.19 18.03 -1.30
CA VAL A 66 19.36 16.70 -1.92
C VAL A 66 19.00 15.60 -0.93
N ALA A 67 19.39 15.74 0.34
CA ALA A 67 19.07 14.77 1.39
C ALA A 67 17.55 14.62 1.60
N VAL A 68 16.81 15.73 1.66
CA VAL A 68 15.33 15.72 1.76
C VAL A 68 14.71 15.03 0.55
N GLN A 69 15.10 15.42 -0.67
CA GLN A 69 14.54 14.81 -1.88
C GLN A 69 14.81 13.31 -1.98
N LEU A 70 16.00 12.86 -1.55
CA LEU A 70 16.33 11.43 -1.54
C LEU A 70 15.54 10.68 -0.49
N GLU A 71 15.39 11.21 0.74
CA GLU A 71 14.55 10.60 1.77
C GLU A 71 13.09 10.48 1.30
N ASP A 72 12.53 11.52 0.67
CA ASP A 72 11.17 11.50 0.12
C ASP A 72 11.01 10.35 -0.88
N ILE A 73 11.92 10.26 -1.86
CA ILE A 73 11.90 9.23 -2.90
C ILE A 73 12.07 7.83 -2.29
N PHE A 74 13.05 7.65 -1.41
CA PHE A 74 13.30 6.37 -0.75
C PHE A 74 12.11 5.93 0.11
N SER A 75 11.48 6.87 0.80
CA SER A 75 10.29 6.61 1.61
C SER A 75 9.11 6.15 0.75
N VAL A 76 8.90 6.73 -0.44
CA VAL A 76 7.90 6.22 -1.40
C VAL A 76 8.18 4.77 -1.80
N TYR A 77 9.44 4.44 -2.09
CA TYR A 77 9.83 3.08 -2.46
C TYR A 77 9.64 2.10 -1.29
N LEU A 78 10.01 2.49 -0.08
CA LEU A 78 9.91 1.64 1.10
C LEU A 78 8.46 1.42 1.54
N ALA A 79 7.61 2.45 1.48
CA ALA A 79 6.17 2.30 1.67
C ALA A 79 5.56 1.35 0.63
N SER A 80 5.96 1.51 -0.65
CA SER A 80 5.50 0.64 -1.74
C SER A 80 5.99 -0.80 -1.60
N PHE A 81 7.11 -1.02 -0.94
CA PHE A 81 7.63 -2.35 -0.64
C PHE A 81 6.87 -2.99 0.53
N TRP A 82 6.77 -2.30 1.67
CA TRP A 82 6.14 -2.87 2.87
C TRP A 82 4.66 -3.17 2.69
N VAL A 83 3.95 -2.38 1.86
CA VAL A 83 2.54 -2.66 1.60
C VAL A 83 2.32 -3.98 0.85
N LEU A 84 3.35 -4.56 0.21
CA LEU A 84 3.26 -5.89 -0.39
C LEU A 84 2.98 -6.96 0.67
N PHE A 85 3.52 -6.83 1.88
CA PHE A 85 3.20 -7.75 2.99
C PHE A 85 1.77 -7.57 3.49
N VAL A 86 1.28 -6.32 3.51
CA VAL A 86 -0.13 -6.03 3.82
C VAL A 86 -1.04 -6.68 2.77
N TYR A 87 -0.72 -6.52 1.49
CA TYR A 87 -1.47 -7.11 0.39
C TYR A 87 -1.43 -8.64 0.39
N LEU A 88 -0.24 -9.20 0.64
CA LEU A 88 -0.05 -10.65 0.79
C LEU A 88 -0.92 -11.18 1.91
N HIS A 89 -0.97 -10.49 3.05
CA HIS A 89 -1.82 -10.90 4.15
C HIS A 89 -3.30 -10.84 3.78
N ARG A 90 -3.74 -9.72 3.19
CA ARG A 90 -5.11 -9.52 2.71
C ARG A 90 -5.56 -10.61 1.72
N ILE A 91 -4.66 -11.16 0.89
CA ILE A 91 -5.02 -12.21 -0.08
C ILE A 91 -4.97 -13.61 0.52
N SER A 92 -3.97 -13.87 1.34
CA SER A 92 -3.70 -15.23 1.84
C SER A 92 -4.59 -15.57 3.03
N TRP A 93 -4.83 -14.59 3.90
CA TRP A 93 -5.47 -14.77 5.21
C TRP A 93 -6.61 -13.78 5.44
N TRP A 94 -7.37 -13.44 4.38
CA TRP A 94 -8.45 -12.45 4.38
C TRP A 94 -9.52 -12.62 5.48
N HIS A 95 -9.70 -13.84 5.97
CA HIS A 95 -10.68 -14.18 7.00
C HIS A 95 -10.08 -14.25 8.41
N LEU A 96 -8.77 -14.02 8.57
CA LEU A 96 -8.06 -14.09 9.84
C LEU A 96 -7.64 -12.70 10.33
N PRO A 97 -7.42 -12.52 11.64
CA PRO A 97 -6.82 -11.31 12.17
C PRO A 97 -5.40 -11.07 11.64
N HIS A 98 -4.95 -9.82 11.68
CA HIS A 98 -3.59 -9.47 11.27
C HIS A 98 -2.53 -10.24 12.04
N SER A 99 -1.66 -10.90 11.27
CA SER A 99 -0.43 -11.49 11.78
C SER A 99 0.50 -10.40 12.35
N ALA A 100 1.48 -10.81 13.16
CA ALA A 100 2.52 -9.90 13.66
C ALA A 100 3.27 -9.19 12.52
N LEU A 101 3.51 -9.90 11.40
CA LEU A 101 4.14 -9.34 10.22
C LEU A 101 3.25 -8.30 9.53
N ALA A 102 1.95 -8.56 9.38
CA ALA A 102 1.02 -7.61 8.79
C ALA A 102 0.93 -6.32 9.61
N LYS A 103 0.89 -6.43 10.95
CA LYS A 103 0.92 -5.26 11.86
C LYS A 103 2.22 -4.47 11.73
N ARG A 104 3.36 -5.16 11.69
CA ARG A 104 4.66 -4.52 11.45
C ARG A 104 4.67 -3.79 10.10
N ALA A 105 4.22 -4.45 9.04
CA ALA A 105 4.18 -3.88 7.71
C ALA A 105 3.28 -2.64 7.65
N LEU A 106 2.12 -2.63 8.31
CA LEU A 106 1.27 -1.45 8.43
C LEU A 106 2.00 -0.28 9.10
N ASN A 107 2.71 -0.53 10.21
CA ASN A 107 3.49 0.50 10.89
C ASN A 107 4.62 1.05 10.00
N GLU A 108 5.35 0.19 9.31
CA GLU A 108 6.43 0.60 8.40
C GLU A 108 5.87 1.43 7.23
N VAL A 109 4.76 0.99 6.61
CA VAL A 109 4.06 1.75 5.56
C VAL A 109 3.66 3.13 6.07
N TRP A 110 3.09 3.22 7.27
CA TRP A 110 2.70 4.49 7.90
C TRP A 110 3.89 5.42 8.14
N GLU A 111 4.98 4.91 8.71
CA GLU A 111 6.20 5.71 8.94
C GLU A 111 6.78 6.25 7.64
N TYR A 112 6.91 5.41 6.62
CA TYR A 112 7.46 5.83 5.34
C TYR A 112 6.53 6.77 4.57
N MET A 113 5.21 6.58 4.64
CA MET A 113 4.29 7.55 4.03
C MET A 113 4.39 8.94 4.67
N GLN A 114 4.54 9.02 6.00
CA GLN A 114 4.75 10.31 6.68
C GLN A 114 6.08 10.96 6.31
N ARG A 115 7.16 10.16 6.16
CA ARG A 115 8.46 10.69 5.71
C ARG A 115 8.40 11.17 4.26
N ALA A 116 7.72 10.43 3.38
CA ALA A 116 7.48 10.83 1.99
C ALA A 116 6.60 12.08 1.85
N ASP A 117 5.80 12.40 2.87
CA ASP A 117 4.95 13.59 2.92
C ASP A 117 5.71 14.86 3.36
N GLY A 118 6.97 14.74 3.79
CA GLY A 118 7.72 15.80 4.47
C GLY A 118 8.02 17.04 3.63
N GLU A 119 7.30 18.16 3.83
CA GLU A 119 7.95 19.42 4.28
C GLU A 119 7.04 20.60 4.69
N GLU A 120 7.63 21.38 5.62
CA GLU A 120 7.50 22.78 6.05
C GLU A 120 6.17 23.56 5.97
N VAL A 121 5.77 24.01 7.17
CA VAL A 121 4.59 24.80 7.61
C VAL A 121 4.30 26.10 6.84
N ASN A 122 5.09 26.49 5.83
CA ASN A 122 5.01 27.83 5.22
C ASN A 122 4.79 27.89 3.69
N SER A 123 4.49 26.78 3.00
CA SER A 123 4.15 26.83 1.57
C SER A 123 2.62 26.84 1.33
N PRO A 124 2.06 27.80 0.56
CA PRO A 124 0.63 27.88 0.25
C PRO A 124 0.12 26.78 -0.71
N LEU A 125 0.98 25.83 -1.09
CA LEU A 125 0.66 24.73 -1.99
C LEU A 125 0.58 23.43 -1.18
N ARG A 126 -0.62 22.84 -1.07
CA ARG A 126 -0.78 21.44 -0.65
C ARG A 126 0.16 20.58 -1.51
N ARG A 127 1.13 19.88 -0.89
CA ARG A 127 2.11 19.08 -1.64
C ARG A 127 1.41 17.95 -2.37
N VAL A 128 1.91 17.66 -3.57
CA VAL A 128 1.41 16.59 -4.45
C VAL A 128 2.05 15.29 -4.00
N ILE A 129 1.25 14.40 -3.43
CA ILE A 129 1.69 13.05 -3.08
C ILE A 129 2.16 12.33 -4.34
N HIS A 130 3.23 11.55 -4.21
CA HIS A 130 3.76 10.79 -5.33
C HIS A 130 2.71 9.79 -5.86
N PRO A 131 2.40 9.75 -7.17
CA PRO A 131 1.43 8.85 -7.78
C PRO A 131 1.56 7.37 -7.42
N SER A 132 2.79 6.90 -7.21
CA SER A 132 3.07 5.51 -6.82
C SER A 132 2.56 5.15 -5.43
N LEU A 133 2.16 6.12 -4.61
CA LEU A 133 1.55 5.90 -3.31
C LEU A 133 0.04 5.60 -3.38
N LEU A 134 -0.60 5.66 -4.56
CA LEU A 134 -2.04 5.33 -4.68
C LEU A 134 -2.37 3.94 -4.12
N SER A 135 -1.66 2.90 -4.58
CA SER A 135 -1.89 1.53 -4.11
C SER A 135 -1.49 1.34 -2.65
N PRO A 136 -0.33 1.86 -2.19
CA PRO A 136 0.01 1.91 -0.77
C PRO A 136 -1.05 2.54 0.13
N LEU A 137 -1.52 3.74 -0.21
CA LEU A 137 -2.56 4.46 0.54
C LEU A 137 -3.87 3.69 0.59
N PHE A 138 -4.29 3.13 -0.55
CA PHE A 138 -5.52 2.36 -0.60
C PHE A 138 -5.44 1.11 0.29
N LEU A 139 -4.42 0.28 0.08
CA LEU A 139 -4.25 -0.97 0.82
C LEU A 139 -4.03 -0.72 2.31
N PHE A 140 -3.20 0.26 2.66
CA PHE A 140 -3.04 0.71 4.03
C PHE A 140 -4.37 1.14 4.64
N GLY A 141 -5.12 2.00 3.96
CA GLY A 141 -6.42 2.47 4.46
C GLY A 141 -7.45 1.34 4.65
N THR A 142 -7.43 0.32 3.79
CA THR A 142 -8.35 -0.82 3.90
C THR A 142 -8.07 -1.71 5.11
N GLU A 143 -6.79 -1.81 5.49
CA GLU A 143 -6.32 -2.72 6.54
C GLU A 143 -6.00 -2.00 7.86
N CYS A 144 -5.84 -0.68 7.86
CA CYS A 144 -5.55 0.07 9.08
C CYS A 144 -6.76 0.05 10.03
N GLN A 145 -6.51 -0.23 11.31
CA GLN A 145 -7.56 -0.21 12.34
C GLN A 145 -7.73 1.18 12.98
N ASP A 146 -6.70 2.03 12.91
CA ASP A 146 -6.73 3.38 13.46
C ASP A 146 -7.57 4.32 12.56
N VAL A 147 -8.57 4.97 13.16
CA VAL A 147 -9.51 5.85 12.46
C VAL A 147 -8.82 7.11 11.92
N SER A 148 -7.87 7.68 12.65
CA SER A 148 -7.16 8.89 12.24
C SER A 148 -6.25 8.62 11.05
N GLN A 149 -5.50 7.50 11.09
CA GLN A 149 -4.64 7.08 9.99
C GLN A 149 -5.44 6.70 8.73
N ARG A 150 -6.60 6.05 8.88
CA ARG A 150 -7.52 5.78 7.77
C ARG A 150 -8.06 7.05 7.15
N THR A 151 -8.48 8.01 7.98
CA THR A 151 -9.00 9.30 7.51
C THR A 151 -7.93 10.04 6.72
N TRP A 152 -6.70 10.08 7.26
CA TRP A 152 -5.54 10.64 6.57
C TRP A 152 -5.34 9.97 5.20
N ALA A 153 -5.34 8.62 5.14
CA ALA A 153 -5.15 7.89 3.89
C ALA A 153 -6.23 8.18 2.84
N ILE A 154 -7.49 8.32 3.26
CA ILE A 154 -8.61 8.68 2.38
C ILE A 154 -8.40 10.08 1.80
N GLU A 155 -8.14 11.08 2.64
CA GLU A 155 -7.93 12.46 2.20
C GLU A 155 -6.75 12.57 1.23
N HIS A 156 -5.66 11.89 1.53
CA HIS A 156 -4.45 11.85 0.71
C HIS A 156 -4.69 11.12 -0.62
N THR A 157 -5.55 10.10 -0.64
CA THR A 157 -5.96 9.43 -1.89
C THR A 157 -6.78 10.37 -2.79
N GLU A 158 -7.60 11.26 -2.22
CA GLU A 158 -8.41 12.23 -2.99
C GLU A 158 -7.58 13.36 -3.61
N THR A 159 -6.49 13.76 -2.96
CA THR A 159 -5.60 14.85 -3.41
C THR A 159 -4.57 14.41 -4.44
N LEU A 160 -4.44 13.11 -4.73
CA LEU A 160 -3.58 12.59 -5.79
C LEU A 160 -4.01 13.15 -7.16
N HIS A 161 -3.23 14.10 -7.65
CA HIS A 161 -3.46 14.71 -8.95
C HIS A 161 -3.07 13.77 -10.09
N PRO A 162 -3.75 13.84 -11.25
CA PRO A 162 -3.37 13.11 -12.44
C PRO A 162 -1.95 13.48 -12.88
N PHE A 163 -0.96 12.62 -12.65
CA PHE A 163 0.42 12.90 -13.06
C PHE A 163 0.56 12.60 -14.55
N ARG A 164 1.04 13.60 -15.32
CA ARG A 164 1.05 13.57 -16.79
C ARG A 164 1.91 12.43 -17.39
N LEU A 165 2.89 11.91 -16.65
CA LEU A 165 3.70 10.77 -17.09
C LEU A 165 3.12 9.39 -16.69
N SER A 166 2.25 9.33 -15.68
CA SER A 166 1.60 8.07 -15.32
C SER A 166 0.35 7.90 -16.18
N SER A 167 0.52 7.30 -17.35
CA SER A 167 -0.58 6.83 -18.20
C SER A 167 -1.55 5.97 -17.38
N GLY A 168 -2.65 6.55 -16.91
CA GLY A 168 -3.78 5.83 -16.31
C GLY A 168 -3.78 5.64 -14.78
N ALA A 169 -2.64 5.47 -14.10
CA ALA A 169 -2.60 5.04 -12.69
C ALA A 169 -3.40 5.94 -11.72
N THR A 170 -3.24 7.26 -11.82
CA THR A 170 -3.94 8.23 -10.96
C THR A 170 -5.33 8.63 -11.46
N ARG A 171 -5.78 8.15 -12.64
CA ARG A 171 -7.14 8.46 -13.14
C ARG A 171 -8.22 7.94 -12.19
N ASN A 172 -7.92 6.87 -11.46
CA ASN A 172 -8.83 6.25 -10.52
C ASN A 172 -8.71 6.80 -9.10
N ALA A 173 -7.84 7.76 -8.81
CA ALA A 173 -7.59 8.24 -7.43
C ALA A 173 -8.89 8.66 -6.70
N LYS A 174 -9.73 9.50 -7.33
CA LYS A 174 -11.03 9.88 -6.77
C LYS A 174 -11.98 8.70 -6.54
N ARG A 175 -12.00 7.73 -7.47
CA ARG A 175 -12.83 6.52 -7.34
C ARG A 175 -12.28 5.60 -6.24
N ALA A 176 -10.97 5.46 -6.13
CA ALA A 176 -10.29 4.69 -5.11
C ALA A 176 -10.53 5.27 -3.71
N ALA A 177 -10.49 6.59 -3.56
CA ALA A 177 -10.83 7.25 -2.31
C ALA A 177 -12.31 7.05 -1.93
N ALA A 178 -13.23 7.21 -2.88
CA ALA A 178 -14.65 6.96 -2.64
C ALA A 178 -14.90 5.49 -2.24
N LEU A 179 -14.25 4.55 -2.94
CA LEU A 179 -14.30 3.13 -2.59
C LEU A 179 -13.77 2.90 -1.18
N LEU A 180 -12.59 3.42 -0.86
CA LEU A 180 -11.95 3.26 0.44
C LEU A 180 -12.82 3.80 1.57
N ARG A 181 -13.43 4.98 1.37
CA ARG A 181 -14.33 5.62 2.34
C ARG A 181 -15.56 4.77 2.63
N GLU A 182 -16.21 4.24 1.60
CA GLU A 182 -17.40 3.40 1.81
C GLU A 182 -17.05 1.99 2.31
N LEU A 183 -15.93 1.44 1.87
CA LEU A 183 -15.46 0.12 2.28
C LEU A 183 -15.06 0.10 3.75
N THR A 184 -14.34 1.13 4.24
CA THR A 184 -14.01 1.27 5.66
C THR A 184 -15.24 1.41 6.55
N LYS A 185 -16.24 2.21 6.13
CA LYS A 185 -17.53 2.28 6.83
C LYS A 185 -18.24 0.94 6.92
N GLU A 186 -18.30 0.20 5.81
CA GLU A 186 -18.97 -1.09 5.77
C GLU A 186 -18.19 -2.15 6.60
N GLN A 187 -16.86 -2.11 6.59
CA GLN A 187 -16.02 -2.96 7.43
C GLN A 187 -16.28 -2.70 8.92
N ASP A 188 -16.39 -1.42 9.31
CA ASP A 188 -16.69 -1.03 10.68
C ASP A 188 -18.12 -1.46 11.08
N ALA A 189 -19.10 -1.32 10.18
CA ALA A 189 -20.47 -1.76 10.43
C ALA A 189 -20.60 -3.28 10.61
N ARG A 190 -19.81 -4.06 9.84
CA ARG A 190 -19.84 -5.54 9.89
C ARG A 190 -18.84 -6.14 10.86
N GLN A 191 -17.89 -5.35 11.37
CA GLN A 191 -16.75 -5.83 12.16
C GLN A 191 -15.99 -6.96 11.46
N ALA A 192 -15.85 -6.87 10.13
CA ALA A 192 -15.23 -7.90 9.31
C ALA A 192 -14.55 -7.29 8.07
N GLY A 193 -13.49 -7.93 7.60
CA GLY A 193 -12.84 -7.58 6.33
C GLY A 193 -13.79 -7.76 5.15
N ILE A 194 -13.73 -6.84 4.19
CA ILE A 194 -14.57 -6.85 2.99
C ILE A 194 -13.69 -6.89 1.75
N ASP A 195 -14.06 -7.76 0.82
CA ASP A 195 -13.43 -7.82 -0.49
C ASP A 195 -13.74 -6.57 -1.31
N ASP A 196 -12.69 -5.85 -1.69
CA ASP A 196 -12.77 -4.56 -2.37
C ASP A 196 -13.30 -4.69 -3.79
N ARG A 197 -13.04 -5.82 -4.46
CA ARG A 197 -13.55 -6.07 -5.82
C ARG A 197 -15.05 -6.32 -5.82
N ASP A 198 -15.53 -7.20 -4.94
CA ASP A 198 -16.96 -7.47 -4.77
C ASP A 198 -17.71 -6.20 -4.37
N PHE A 199 -17.13 -5.43 -3.44
CA PHE A 199 -17.73 -4.18 -2.98
C PHE A 199 -17.72 -3.08 -4.05
N SER A 200 -16.65 -2.95 -4.84
CA SER A 200 -16.59 -2.03 -5.98
C SER A 200 -17.66 -2.36 -7.02
N MET A 201 -17.85 -3.65 -7.35
CA MET A 201 -18.91 -4.08 -8.26
C MET A 201 -20.29 -3.71 -7.73
N LYS A 202 -20.54 -3.88 -6.42
CA LYS A 202 -21.80 -3.49 -5.79
C LYS A 202 -22.04 -1.98 -5.81
N LEU A 203 -21.01 -1.18 -5.51
CA LEU A 203 -21.14 0.27 -5.33
C LEU A 203 -21.13 1.04 -6.66
N PHE A 204 -20.31 0.62 -7.61
CA PHE A 204 -20.07 1.35 -8.86
C PHE A 204 -20.49 0.59 -10.12
N GLY A 205 -20.95 -0.66 -10.01
CA GLY A 205 -21.27 -1.51 -11.17
C GLY A 205 -20.05 -1.93 -11.98
N CYS A 206 -18.83 -1.63 -11.52
CA CYS A 206 -17.58 -1.97 -12.20
C CYS A 206 -16.43 -2.14 -11.20
N TYR A 207 -15.40 -2.86 -11.64
CA TYR A 207 -14.11 -2.95 -10.98
C TYR A 207 -13.07 -2.14 -11.78
N PHE A 208 -12.13 -1.53 -11.08
CA PHE A 208 -11.03 -0.76 -11.67
C PHE A 208 -9.71 -1.06 -10.96
N SER A 209 -8.60 -1.01 -11.69
CA SER A 209 -7.28 -1.22 -11.09
C SER A 209 -6.93 -0.05 -10.17
N ILE A 210 -6.59 -0.39 -8.94
CA ILE A 210 -6.00 0.49 -7.92
C ILE A 210 -4.54 0.08 -7.66
N VAL A 211 -4.25 -1.19 -7.94
CA VAL A 211 -2.95 -1.87 -7.82
C VAL A 211 -2.42 -2.18 -9.21
#